data_AF-E5A6W6-F1
#
_entry.id   AF-E5A6W6-F1
#
_cell.length_a   1.000
_cell.length_b   1.000
_cell.length_c   1.000
_cell.angle_alpha   90.00
_cell.angle_beta   90.00
_cell.angle_gamma   90.00
#
_symmetry.space_group_name_H-M   'P 1'
#
loop_
_entity.id
_entity.type
_entity.pdbx_description
1 polymer ?
#
loop_
_entity_poly.entity_id
_entity_poly.type
_entity_poly.pdbx_seq_one_letter_code
_entity_poly.pdbx_strand_id
1 'polypeptide(L)'
;MHVSVAPPFVYVSTQSHSHLCYKVNGPQNERYEFEQYFTDSRERSCTQHAVVDIPSSKAEVDQAQRIVLVTDKTTSSVVALHQPHERTYKNAADTLFEANLSHTVIRIQRGNIRPPWRRPTHTDTMTGVVTDDIIGACSDGTVYTFSILSKPARHLLRLVQNLVEAKQARDPAYRFTPATPHSGHIFNVLINGASGVQDSKIRARDVDPVYQESGQAGPRHRHIDGDLLVRWRDEGGRLERLVVAGEAVDRDVVALFREYASRVDLGWGDVSAEDVFARVEKWMSEVLMPVL
;
A
#
# COMPACT_ATOMS: atom_id res chain seq x y z
N MET A 1 7.88 -4.80 -24.25
CA MET A 1 7.63 -6.18 -23.76
C MET A 1 8.74 -6.56 -22.82
N HIS A 2 8.41 -7.09 -21.64
CA HIS A 2 9.37 -7.55 -20.64
C HIS A 2 9.07 -9.02 -20.33
N VAL A 3 10.11 -9.86 -20.27
CA VAL A 3 10.01 -11.30 -20.00
C VAL A 3 10.96 -11.66 -18.88
N SER A 4 10.47 -12.42 -17.90
CA SER A 4 11.33 -13.02 -16.87
C SER A 4 10.94 -14.47 -16.63
N VAL A 5 11.86 -15.24 -16.06
CA VAL A 5 11.66 -16.66 -15.78
C VAL A 5 11.91 -16.91 -14.30
N ALA A 6 10.96 -17.55 -13.63
CA ALA A 6 11.17 -18.14 -12.31
C ALA A 6 10.62 -19.57 -12.38
N PRO A 7 11.50 -20.58 -12.62
CA PRO A 7 11.07 -21.93 -12.96
C PRO A 7 10.01 -22.47 -11.99
N PRO A 8 8.97 -23.16 -12.50
CA PRO A 8 8.71 -23.51 -13.91
C PRO A 8 7.94 -22.43 -14.72
N PHE A 9 7.88 -21.19 -14.25
CA PHE A 9 7.03 -20.15 -14.82
C PHE A 9 7.78 -19.14 -15.70
N VAL A 10 7.11 -18.70 -16.75
CA VAL A 10 7.53 -17.59 -17.63
C VAL A 10 6.50 -16.47 -17.52
N TYR A 11 6.99 -15.29 -17.15
CA TYR A 11 6.18 -14.11 -16.91
C TYR A 11 6.41 -13.11 -18.04
N VAL A 12 5.33 -12.58 -18.60
CA VAL A 12 5.35 -11.70 -19.76
C VAL A 12 4.50 -10.46 -19.48
N SER A 13 5.14 -9.30 -19.46
CA SER A 13 4.47 -8.00 -19.41
C SER A 13 4.50 -7.33 -20.77
N THR A 14 3.33 -6.91 -21.24
CA THR A 14 3.13 -6.30 -22.56
C THR A 14 2.49 -4.93 -22.44
N GLN A 15 2.63 -4.11 -23.48
CA GLN A 15 2.08 -2.75 -23.49
C GLN A 15 0.55 -2.73 -23.73
N SER A 16 -0.02 -3.79 -24.30
CA SER A 16 -1.42 -3.86 -24.77
C SER A 16 -2.23 -5.02 -24.21
N HIS A 17 -1.61 -6.00 -23.54
CA HIS A 17 -2.31 -7.19 -23.02
C HIS A 17 -1.96 -7.44 -21.54
N SER A 18 -1.58 -6.39 -20.81
CA SER A 18 -1.20 -6.45 -19.40
C SER A 18 -0.11 -7.49 -19.11
N HIS A 19 -0.24 -8.24 -18.02
CA HIS A 19 0.66 -9.27 -17.54
C HIS A 19 0.09 -10.68 -17.72
N LEU A 20 0.91 -11.58 -18.25
CA LEU A 20 0.61 -12.99 -18.52
C LEU A 20 1.65 -13.88 -17.84
N CYS A 21 1.21 -15.00 -17.29
CA CYS A 21 2.07 -16.03 -16.72
C CYS A 21 1.78 -17.37 -17.40
N TYR A 22 2.85 -18.02 -17.87
CA TYR A 22 2.80 -19.36 -18.47
C TYR A 22 3.56 -20.34 -17.59
N LYS A 23 3.03 -21.54 -17.42
CA LYS A 23 3.75 -22.68 -16.87
C LYS A 23 4.36 -23.47 -18.02
N VAL A 24 5.65 -23.76 -17.92
CA VAL A 24 6.35 -24.62 -18.88
C VAL A 24 6.20 -26.05 -18.41
N ASN A 25 5.43 -26.83 -19.15
CA ASN A 25 5.33 -28.26 -18.90
C ASN A 25 6.54 -28.93 -19.60
N GLY A 26 7.23 -29.81 -18.85
CA GLY A 26 8.41 -30.52 -19.32
C GLY A 26 8.12 -31.35 -20.58
N PRO A 27 9.16 -31.86 -21.27
CA PRO A 27 9.00 -32.34 -22.63
C PRO A 27 8.08 -33.56 -22.67
N GLN A 28 6.84 -33.37 -23.14
CA GLN A 28 5.99 -34.46 -23.59
C GLN A 28 6.31 -34.66 -25.07
N ASN A 29 6.77 -35.85 -25.45
CA ASN A 29 7.18 -36.16 -26.82
C ASN A 29 8.20 -35.15 -27.40
N GLU A 30 9.25 -34.83 -26.62
CA GLU A 30 10.33 -33.90 -27.02
C GLU A 30 9.90 -32.44 -27.26
N ARG A 31 8.67 -32.06 -26.89
CA ARG A 31 8.15 -30.69 -27.05
C ARG A 31 7.81 -30.07 -25.71
N TYR A 32 8.22 -28.81 -25.54
CA TYR A 32 7.76 -27.99 -24.43
C TYR A 32 6.39 -27.41 -24.75
N GLU A 33 5.47 -27.53 -23.80
CA GLU A 33 4.15 -26.91 -23.88
C GLU A 33 4.06 -25.75 -22.90
N PHE A 34 3.56 -24.62 -23.38
CA PHE A 34 3.30 -23.43 -22.58
C PHE A 34 1.81 -23.38 -22.27
N GLU A 35 1.48 -23.64 -21.02
CA GLU A 35 0.11 -23.52 -20.53
C GLU A 35 -0.08 -22.17 -19.86
N GLN A 36 -1.06 -21.38 -20.29
CA GLN A 36 -1.37 -20.12 -19.60
C GLN A 36 -1.85 -20.43 -18.18
N TYR A 37 -1.10 -19.95 -17.19
CA TYR A 37 -1.32 -20.24 -15.78
C TYR A 37 -2.22 -19.18 -15.13
N PHE A 38 -1.91 -17.89 -15.32
CA PHE A 38 -2.80 -16.78 -14.97
C PHE A 38 -2.54 -15.55 -15.86
N THR A 39 -3.48 -14.61 -15.85
CA THR A 39 -3.41 -13.28 -16.46
C THR A 39 -3.81 -12.22 -15.44
N ASP A 40 -3.45 -10.95 -15.65
CA ASP A 40 -4.10 -9.85 -14.93
C ASP A 40 -5.61 -9.84 -15.25
N SER A 41 -6.40 -9.44 -14.26
CA SER A 41 -7.84 -9.17 -14.36
C SER A 41 -8.17 -7.92 -15.17
N ARG A 42 -7.20 -7.00 -15.34
CA ARG A 42 -7.36 -5.74 -16.06
C ARG A 42 -6.34 -5.60 -17.17
N GLU A 43 -6.75 -4.96 -18.27
CA GLU A 43 -5.82 -4.50 -19.29
C GLU A 43 -5.03 -3.31 -18.76
N ARG A 44 -3.69 -3.38 -18.89
CA ARG A 44 -2.75 -2.37 -18.40
C ARG A 44 -1.63 -2.17 -19.40
N SER A 45 -1.06 -0.97 -19.39
CA SER A 45 0.10 -0.68 -20.22
C SER A 45 1.39 -0.98 -19.47
N CYS A 46 1.74 -2.28 -19.42
CA CYS A 46 2.82 -2.74 -18.55
C CYS A 46 4.20 -2.39 -19.10
N THR A 47 5.06 -1.80 -18.26
CA THR A 47 6.46 -1.52 -18.65
C THR A 47 7.41 -2.62 -18.19
N GLN A 48 7.35 -2.96 -16.90
CA GLN A 48 8.15 -4.01 -16.27
C GLN A 48 7.34 -4.72 -15.18
N HIS A 49 7.78 -5.93 -14.83
CA HIS A 49 7.33 -6.64 -13.64
C HIS A 49 8.50 -7.17 -12.81
N ALA A 50 8.26 -7.38 -11.52
CA ALA A 50 9.17 -8.06 -10.59
C ALA A 50 8.42 -9.17 -9.86
N VAL A 51 9.01 -10.36 -9.81
CA VAL A 51 8.49 -11.50 -9.05
C VAL A 51 9.09 -11.44 -7.65
N VAL A 52 8.23 -11.47 -6.63
CA VAL A 52 8.61 -11.34 -5.22
C VAL A 52 8.08 -12.53 -4.45
N ASP A 53 8.99 -13.31 -3.87
CA ASP A 53 8.66 -14.35 -2.91
C ASP A 53 8.53 -13.73 -1.52
N ILE A 54 7.37 -13.95 -0.91
CA ILE A 54 6.99 -13.50 0.43
C ILE A 54 7.15 -14.68 1.39
N PRO A 55 7.90 -14.52 2.50
CA PRO A 55 7.99 -15.55 3.53
C PRO A 55 6.60 -15.81 4.14
N SER A 56 6.17 -17.07 4.12
CA SER A 56 4.91 -17.48 4.77
C SER A 56 5.10 -17.46 6.28
N SER A 57 4.20 -16.79 7.00
CA SER A 57 4.24 -16.71 8.47
C SER A 57 3.71 -17.99 9.16
N LYS A 58 3.19 -18.95 8.40
CA LYS A 58 2.65 -20.21 8.94
C LYS A 58 3.66 -21.33 8.73
N ALA A 59 3.96 -22.06 9.81
CA ALA A 59 4.77 -23.27 9.84
C ALA A 59 4.13 -24.47 9.08
N GLU A 60 3.22 -24.22 8.14
CA GLU A 60 2.70 -25.21 7.21
C GLU A 60 3.65 -25.26 6.01
N VAL A 61 4.51 -26.28 6.02
CA VAL A 61 5.26 -26.87 4.91
C VAL A 61 5.30 -26.04 3.60
N ASP A 62 6.37 -25.28 3.45
CA ASP A 62 7.14 -25.06 2.22
C ASP A 62 6.53 -24.31 1.01
N GLN A 63 5.37 -23.67 1.13
CA GLN A 63 4.84 -22.86 0.03
C GLN A 63 5.02 -21.35 0.27
N ALA A 64 6.16 -20.82 -0.16
CA ALA A 64 6.38 -19.36 -0.22
C ALA A 64 5.26 -18.71 -1.05
N GLN A 65 4.64 -17.64 -0.52
CA GLN A 65 3.63 -16.90 -1.25
C GLN A 65 4.32 -16.03 -2.29
N ARG A 66 3.93 -16.15 -3.56
CA ARG A 66 4.54 -15.36 -4.63
C ARG A 66 3.59 -14.26 -5.07
N ILE A 67 4.12 -13.04 -5.16
CA ILE A 67 3.41 -11.92 -5.76
C ILE A 67 4.20 -11.42 -6.97
N VAL A 68 3.48 -10.85 -7.93
CA VAL A 68 4.09 -10.18 -9.08
C VAL A 68 3.74 -8.70 -9.03
N LEU A 69 4.76 -7.88 -8.88
CA LEU A 69 4.64 -6.43 -8.97
C LEU A 69 4.69 -6.03 -10.43
N VAL A 70 3.65 -5.34 -10.91
CA VAL A 70 3.48 -4.90 -12.29
C VAL A 70 3.38 -3.39 -12.30
N THR A 71 4.11 -2.74 -13.19
CA THR A 71 4.10 -1.28 -13.37
C THR A 71 3.20 -0.91 -14.53
N ASP A 72 2.29 0.05 -14.34
CA ASP A 72 1.39 0.55 -15.39
C ASP A 72 1.75 1.98 -15.79
N LYS A 73 2.12 2.14 -17.07
CA LYS A 73 2.53 3.43 -17.63
C LYS A 73 1.39 4.44 -17.68
N THR A 74 0.17 3.99 -17.97
CA THR A 74 -0.95 4.90 -18.25
C THR A 74 -1.47 5.54 -16.96
N THR A 75 -1.52 4.77 -15.89
CA THR A 75 -2.05 5.22 -14.59
C THR A 75 -0.97 5.62 -13.60
N SER A 76 0.31 5.50 -13.96
CA SER A 76 1.46 5.68 -13.05
C SER A 76 1.33 4.85 -11.77
N SER A 77 0.85 3.60 -11.90
CA SER A 77 0.59 2.74 -10.75
C SER A 77 1.53 1.53 -10.69
N VAL A 78 1.74 1.03 -9.47
CA VAL A 78 2.37 -0.26 -9.20
C VAL A 78 1.33 -1.18 -8.57
N VAL A 79 1.13 -2.33 -9.19
CA VAL A 79 0.06 -3.27 -8.87
C VAL A 79 0.67 -4.58 -8.43
N ALA A 80 0.20 -5.15 -7.32
CA ALA A 80 0.59 -6.50 -6.92
C ALA A 80 -0.48 -7.51 -7.31
N LEU A 81 -0.08 -8.51 -8.07
CA LEU A 81 -0.90 -9.67 -8.43
C LEU A 81 -0.50 -10.87 -7.57
N HIS A 82 -1.48 -11.58 -7.03
CA HIS A 82 -1.24 -12.85 -6.34
C HIS A 82 -1.02 -13.96 -7.36
N GLN A 83 0.08 -14.69 -7.24
CA GLN A 83 0.25 -15.93 -7.97
C GLN A 83 -0.40 -17.07 -7.18
N PRO A 84 -1.43 -17.74 -7.72
CA PRO A 84 -2.03 -18.87 -7.03
C PRO A 84 -1.03 -20.05 -6.99
N HIS A 85 -1.09 -20.85 -5.91
CA HIS A 85 -0.26 -22.05 -5.76
C HIS A 85 -0.71 -23.18 -6.70
N GLU A 86 -2.02 -23.27 -6.92
CA GLU A 86 -2.65 -24.23 -7.82
C GLU A 86 -3.45 -23.50 -8.89
N ARG A 87 -3.63 -24.15 -10.03
CA ARG A 87 -4.43 -23.58 -11.12
C ARG A 87 -5.86 -23.41 -10.63
N THR A 88 -6.32 -22.16 -10.60
CA THR A 88 -7.72 -21.84 -10.31
C THR A 88 -8.57 -21.91 -11.56
N TYR A 89 -9.87 -22.17 -11.41
CA TYR A 89 -10.84 -22.07 -12.53
C TYR A 89 -10.91 -20.64 -13.12
N LYS A 90 -10.51 -19.64 -12.33
CA LYS A 90 -10.33 -18.26 -12.79
C LYS A 90 -8.92 -18.10 -13.34
N ASN A 91 -8.82 -17.64 -14.59
CA ASN A 91 -7.53 -17.29 -15.19
C ASN A 91 -7.02 -15.92 -14.71
N ALA A 92 -7.90 -15.07 -14.19
CA ALA A 92 -7.52 -13.74 -13.70
C ALA A 92 -6.94 -13.84 -12.28
N ALA A 93 -5.72 -13.34 -12.10
CA ALA A 93 -5.07 -13.22 -10.81
C ALA A 93 -5.71 -12.13 -9.95
N ASP A 94 -5.79 -12.40 -8.66
CA ASP A 94 -6.33 -11.44 -7.70
C ASP A 94 -5.36 -10.26 -7.52
N THR A 95 -5.88 -9.05 -7.65
CA THR A 95 -5.13 -7.83 -7.32
C THR A 95 -5.07 -7.64 -5.81
N LEU A 96 -3.86 -7.73 -5.24
CA LEU A 96 -3.63 -7.57 -3.82
C LEU A 96 -3.63 -6.10 -3.39
N PHE A 97 -3.00 -5.23 -4.17
CA PHE A 97 -3.02 -3.78 -3.98
C PHE A 97 -2.69 -3.04 -5.29
N GLU A 98 -3.04 -1.76 -5.34
CA GLU A 98 -2.70 -0.83 -6.41
C GLU A 98 -2.20 0.48 -5.76
N ALA A 99 -0.92 0.79 -5.96
CA ALA A 99 -0.30 2.03 -5.49
C ALA A 99 -0.25 3.03 -6.65
N ASN A 100 -0.97 4.14 -6.53
CA ASN A 100 -0.91 5.22 -7.51
C ASN A 100 0.18 6.19 -7.12
N LEU A 101 1.18 6.36 -7.97
CA LEU A 101 2.35 7.19 -7.70
C LEU A 101 2.26 8.48 -8.51
N SER A 102 2.94 9.53 -8.04
CA SER A 102 3.04 10.78 -8.79
C SER A 102 3.87 10.62 -10.07
N HIS A 103 4.84 9.71 -10.06
CA HIS A 103 5.73 9.46 -11.20
C HIS A 103 5.63 8.00 -11.69
N THR A 104 5.68 7.82 -13.01
CA THR A 104 5.60 6.49 -13.62
C THR A 104 6.89 5.70 -13.37
N VAL A 105 6.79 4.58 -12.66
CA VAL A 105 7.89 3.63 -12.49
C VAL A 105 8.07 2.85 -13.79
N ILE A 106 9.23 3.00 -14.43
CA ILE A 106 9.58 2.30 -15.67
C ILE A 106 10.45 1.07 -15.41
N ARG A 107 11.11 1.03 -14.25
CA ARG A 107 11.86 -0.14 -13.81
C ARG A 107 11.59 -0.48 -12.36
N ILE A 108 11.42 -1.76 -12.06
CA ILE A 108 11.24 -2.27 -10.69
C ILE A 108 12.11 -3.50 -10.48
N GLN A 109 12.83 -3.55 -9.37
CA GLN A 109 13.77 -4.62 -9.08
C GLN A 109 13.89 -4.85 -7.57
N ARG A 110 14.24 -6.08 -7.17
CA ARG A 110 14.71 -6.37 -5.82
C ARG A 110 16.21 -6.16 -5.71
N GLY A 111 16.66 -5.53 -4.65
CA GLY A 111 18.07 -5.28 -4.35
C GLY A 111 18.29 -4.93 -2.90
N ASN A 112 19.48 -5.25 -2.39
CA ASN A 112 19.87 -4.85 -1.04
C ASN A 112 20.16 -3.34 -1.01
N ILE A 113 19.12 -2.54 -0.74
CA ILE A 113 19.18 -1.08 -0.80
C ILE A 113 19.55 -0.43 0.53
N ARG A 114 19.36 -1.11 1.67
CA ARG A 114 19.78 -0.60 2.97
C ARG A 114 21.18 -1.10 3.32
N PRO A 115 22.11 -0.21 3.69
CA PRO A 115 23.42 -0.66 4.14
C PRO A 115 23.26 -1.51 5.42
N PRO A 116 24.14 -2.51 5.67
CA PRO A 116 23.98 -3.46 6.78
C PRO A 116 23.83 -2.80 8.16
N TRP A 117 24.46 -1.64 8.38
CA TRP A 117 24.38 -0.89 9.64
C TRP A 117 23.11 -0.06 9.83
N ARG A 118 22.29 0.11 8.78
CA ARG A 118 20.96 0.74 8.86
C ARG A 118 19.83 -0.29 8.95
N ARG A 119 20.16 -1.58 9.00
CA ARG A 119 19.19 -2.64 9.31
C ARG A 119 18.99 -2.68 10.83
N PRO A 120 17.77 -2.91 11.34
CA PRO A 120 17.53 -3.06 12.77
C PRO A 120 18.40 -4.18 13.34
N THR A 121 19.12 -3.88 14.41
CA THR A 121 20.33 -4.61 14.80
C THR A 121 20.11 -5.87 15.65
N HIS A 122 18.89 -6.38 15.88
CA HIS A 122 18.73 -7.52 16.81
C HIS A 122 17.70 -8.59 16.43
N THR A 123 16.86 -8.34 15.42
CA THR A 123 15.92 -9.31 14.85
C THR A 123 15.91 -9.06 13.36
N ASP A 124 16.19 -10.07 12.53
CA ASP A 124 16.42 -9.94 11.07
C ASP A 124 15.28 -9.25 10.27
N THR A 125 14.16 -8.91 10.90
CA THR A 125 13.05 -8.17 10.29
C THR A 125 12.49 -7.10 11.24
N MET A 126 12.19 -5.92 10.68
CA MET A 126 11.44 -4.87 11.37
C MET A 126 10.03 -5.36 11.65
N THR A 127 9.48 -5.07 12.84
CA THR A 127 8.10 -5.43 13.19
C THR A 127 7.14 -4.94 12.11
N GLY A 128 6.42 -5.89 11.49
CA GLY A 128 5.41 -5.59 10.49
C GLY A 128 5.92 -5.29 9.08
N VAL A 129 7.23 -5.32 8.82
CA VAL A 129 7.80 -5.24 7.47
C VAL A 129 8.13 -6.64 6.98
N VAL A 130 7.54 -7.03 5.86
CA VAL A 130 7.71 -8.37 5.27
C VAL A 130 8.88 -8.40 4.29
N THR A 131 9.02 -7.32 3.50
CA THR A 131 10.21 -7.11 2.66
C THR A 131 10.39 -5.61 2.43
N ASP A 132 11.63 -5.14 2.38
CA ASP A 132 12.00 -3.74 2.18
C ASP A 132 13.12 -3.57 1.16
N ASP A 133 13.31 -4.57 0.30
CA ASP A 133 14.39 -4.67 -0.67
C ASP A 133 13.95 -4.33 -2.09
N ILE A 134 12.87 -3.58 -2.27
CA ILE A 134 12.31 -3.28 -3.60
C ILE A 134 12.61 -1.82 -3.96
N ILE A 135 13.15 -1.61 -5.14
CA ILE A 135 13.45 -0.29 -5.70
C ILE A 135 12.76 -0.12 -7.05
N GLY A 136 12.24 1.08 -7.30
CA GLY A 136 11.73 1.47 -8.59
C GLY A 136 12.40 2.73 -9.10
N ALA A 137 12.70 2.77 -10.40
CA ALA A 137 13.20 3.94 -11.08
C ALA A 137 12.15 4.47 -12.05
N CYS A 138 11.95 5.79 -12.02
CA CYS A 138 11.06 6.53 -12.90
C CYS A 138 11.82 7.08 -14.11
N SER A 139 11.07 7.46 -15.14
CA SER A 139 11.63 8.02 -16.38
C SER A 139 12.28 9.40 -16.22
N ASP A 140 11.96 10.11 -15.15
CA ASP A 140 12.49 11.44 -14.82
C ASP A 140 13.69 11.40 -13.86
N GLY A 141 14.14 10.20 -13.48
CA GLY A 141 15.24 10.00 -12.52
C GLY A 141 14.78 9.89 -11.07
N THR A 142 13.48 10.03 -10.77
CA THR A 142 12.94 9.77 -9.43
C THR A 142 13.15 8.29 -9.07
N VAL A 143 13.55 8.03 -7.83
CA VAL A 143 13.75 6.68 -7.31
C VAL A 143 12.82 6.46 -6.13
N TYR A 144 11.98 5.43 -6.24
CA TYR A 144 11.12 4.98 -5.16
C TYR A 144 11.73 3.75 -4.47
N THR A 145 11.53 3.69 -3.16
CA THR A 145 11.77 2.48 -2.38
C THR A 145 10.44 1.94 -1.91
N PHE A 146 10.17 0.66 -2.18
CA PHE A 146 8.94 0.00 -1.78
C PHE A 146 9.22 -0.98 -0.66
N SER A 147 8.28 -1.05 0.28
CA SER A 147 8.27 -2.06 1.33
C SER A 147 6.90 -2.72 1.37
N ILE A 148 6.88 -4.05 1.47
CA ILE A 148 5.65 -4.81 1.69
C ILE A 148 5.46 -4.96 3.19
N LEU A 149 4.31 -4.53 3.67
CA LEU A 149 3.96 -4.56 5.08
C LEU A 149 3.01 -5.71 5.37
N SER A 150 3.05 -6.19 6.62
CA SER A 150 2.03 -7.06 7.15
C SER A 150 0.69 -6.32 7.18
N LYS A 151 -0.42 -7.07 7.13
CA LYS A 151 -1.76 -6.48 7.19
C LYS A 151 -1.95 -5.57 8.41
N PRO A 152 -1.55 -5.96 9.65
CA PRO A 152 -1.63 -5.08 10.81
C PRO A 152 -0.84 -3.78 10.68
N ALA A 153 0.42 -3.86 10.25
CA ALA A 153 1.29 -2.68 10.11
C ALA A 153 0.75 -1.71 9.06
N ARG A 154 0.28 -2.26 7.93
CA ARG A 154 -0.35 -1.48 6.88
C ARG A 154 -1.61 -0.76 7.40
N HIS A 155 -2.46 -1.44 8.15
CA HIS A 155 -3.67 -0.83 8.70
C HIS A 155 -3.34 0.31 9.66
N LEU A 156 -2.37 0.13 10.56
CA LEU A 156 -1.96 1.20 11.46
C LEU A 156 -1.44 2.43 10.70
N LEU A 157 -0.52 2.24 9.73
CA LEU A 157 0.01 3.37 8.94
C LEU A 157 -1.05 4.01 8.05
N ARG A 158 -1.95 3.22 7.45
CA ARG A 158 -3.04 3.73 6.64
C ARG A 158 -4.01 4.57 7.48
N LEU A 159 -4.31 4.17 8.72
CA LEU A 159 -5.10 4.97 9.64
C LEU A 159 -4.43 6.33 9.89
N VAL A 160 -3.12 6.34 10.15
CA VAL A 160 -2.36 7.59 10.36
C VAL A 160 -2.41 8.47 9.10
N GLN A 161 -2.17 7.91 7.92
CA GLN A 161 -2.27 8.65 6.66
C GLN A 161 -3.68 9.22 6.45
N ASN A 162 -4.71 8.42 6.65
CA ASN A 162 -6.10 8.85 6.51
C ASN A 162 -6.42 10.01 7.47
N LEU A 163 -5.88 10.00 8.70
CA LEU A 163 -6.04 11.09 9.65
C LEU A 163 -5.33 12.36 9.19
N VAL A 164 -4.11 12.24 8.65
CA VAL A 164 -3.37 13.38 8.07
C VAL A 164 -4.15 13.99 6.91
N GLU A 165 -4.58 13.17 5.95
CA GLU A 165 -5.37 13.58 4.78
C GLU A 165 -6.70 14.23 5.21
N ALA A 166 -7.44 13.61 6.14
CA ALA A 166 -8.71 14.13 6.62
C ALA A 166 -8.54 15.48 7.35
N LYS A 167 -7.44 15.67 8.09
CA LYS A 167 -7.15 16.93 8.78
C LYS A 167 -6.73 18.02 7.78
N GLN A 168 -5.86 17.69 6.82
CA GLN A 168 -5.44 18.63 5.76
C GLN A 168 -6.63 19.08 4.90
N ALA A 169 -7.53 18.17 4.54
CA ALA A 169 -8.74 18.52 3.77
C ALA A 169 -9.69 19.46 4.54
N ARG A 170 -9.63 19.46 5.87
CA ARG A 170 -10.47 20.31 6.74
C ARG A 170 -9.80 21.62 7.13
N ASP A 171 -8.48 21.72 7.04
CA ASP A 171 -7.72 22.91 7.39
C ASP A 171 -8.03 24.06 6.42
N PRO A 172 -8.52 25.22 6.91
CA PRO A 172 -8.80 26.39 6.08
C PRO A 172 -7.61 26.86 5.25
N ALA A 173 -6.38 26.70 5.74
CA ALA A 173 -5.17 27.15 5.07
C ALA A 173 -4.88 26.38 3.77
N TYR A 174 -5.38 25.13 3.67
CA TYR A 174 -5.20 24.28 2.49
C TYR A 174 -6.44 24.22 1.60
N ARG A 175 -7.51 24.96 1.93
CA ARG A 175 -8.69 25.13 1.05
C ARG A 175 -8.37 26.12 -0.08
N PHE A 176 -7.47 25.76 -0.98
CA PHE A 176 -7.19 26.52 -2.20
C PHE A 176 -8.19 26.23 -3.34
N THR A 177 -9.45 25.93 -3.02
CA THR A 177 -10.50 26.02 -4.01
C THR A 177 -11.13 27.40 -3.86
N PRO A 178 -10.82 28.39 -4.73
CA PRO A 178 -11.72 29.52 -4.85
C PRO A 178 -13.05 28.92 -5.28
N ALA A 179 -14.01 28.89 -4.37
CA ALA A 179 -15.40 28.68 -4.75
C ALA A 179 -15.74 29.83 -5.70
N THR A 180 -15.59 29.60 -7.01
CA THR A 180 -16.12 30.53 -8.00
C THR A 180 -17.61 30.62 -7.71
N PRO A 181 -18.14 31.80 -7.34
CA PRO A 181 -19.54 31.96 -7.08
C PRO A 181 -20.26 31.97 -8.43
N HIS A 182 -20.48 30.78 -9.01
CA HIS A 182 -21.40 30.66 -10.12
C HIS A 182 -22.80 30.83 -9.56
N SER A 183 -23.36 32.01 -9.84
CA SER A 183 -24.73 32.41 -9.61
C SER A 183 -25.70 31.30 -10.00
N GLY A 184 -26.31 30.65 -9.01
CA GLY A 184 -27.26 29.57 -9.22
C GLY A 184 -27.74 29.00 -7.90
N HIS A 185 -28.61 29.73 -7.20
CA HIS A 185 -29.17 29.46 -5.87
C HIS A 185 -29.87 28.09 -5.68
N ILE A 186 -29.92 27.23 -6.70
CA ILE A 186 -30.54 25.89 -6.66
C ILE A 186 -29.49 24.77 -6.55
N PHE A 187 -28.29 24.93 -7.13
CA PHE A 187 -27.25 23.89 -7.06
C PHE A 187 -26.59 23.81 -5.68
N ASN A 188 -26.51 24.92 -4.94
CA ASN A 188 -26.03 24.87 -3.55
C ASN A 188 -26.97 24.09 -2.62
N VAL A 189 -28.27 24.04 -2.91
CA VAL A 189 -29.23 23.25 -2.12
C VAL A 189 -29.14 21.76 -2.48
N LEU A 190 -28.83 21.43 -3.74
CA LEU A 190 -28.64 20.04 -4.17
C LEU A 190 -27.26 19.47 -3.81
N ILE A 191 -26.22 20.31 -3.74
CA ILE A 191 -24.90 19.92 -3.21
C ILE A 191 -24.96 19.74 -1.68
N ASN A 192 -25.82 20.48 -0.98
CA ASN A 192 -26.11 20.27 0.44
C ASN A 192 -26.95 19.00 0.72
N GLY A 193 -27.53 18.36 -0.30
CA GLY A 193 -28.30 17.13 -0.18
C GLY A 193 -27.50 15.84 -0.42
N ALA A 194 -26.28 15.94 -0.94
CA ALA A 194 -25.39 14.80 -1.19
C ALA A 194 -24.44 14.60 -0.01
N SER A 195 -24.94 14.02 1.10
CA SER A 195 -24.15 13.37 2.15
C SER A 195 -22.86 14.09 2.58
N GLY A 196 -22.93 15.41 2.79
CA GLY A 196 -21.77 16.26 3.06
C GLY A 196 -21.82 16.96 4.41
N VAL A 197 -21.05 16.43 5.37
CA VAL A 197 -20.26 17.21 6.36
C VAL A 197 -20.99 18.37 7.07
N GLN A 198 -21.99 18.07 7.90
CA GLN A 198 -22.38 18.97 9.00
C GLN A 198 -21.64 18.67 10.31
N ASP A 199 -20.94 17.54 10.39
CA ASP A 199 -20.17 17.19 11.58
C ASP A 199 -18.72 17.64 11.40
N SER A 200 -18.30 18.61 12.21
CA SER A 200 -16.94 19.16 12.22
C SER A 200 -15.88 18.13 12.64
N LYS A 201 -16.31 16.99 13.19
CA LYS A 201 -15.44 15.93 13.72
C LYS A 201 -15.08 14.87 12.70
N ILE A 202 -13.86 14.36 12.78
CA ILE A 202 -13.38 13.20 12.02
C ILE A 202 -13.88 11.95 12.75
N ARG A 203 -14.70 11.14 12.09
CA ARG A 203 -15.29 9.92 12.69
C ARG A 203 -14.42 8.70 12.37
N ALA A 204 -14.47 7.68 13.22
CA ALA A 204 -13.72 6.44 13.04
C ALA A 204 -13.95 5.80 11.66
N ARG A 205 -15.20 5.72 11.21
CA ARG A 205 -15.56 5.16 9.89
C ARG A 205 -14.92 5.87 8.70
N ASP A 206 -14.62 7.17 8.83
CA ASP A 206 -14.10 8.00 7.73
C ASP A 206 -12.60 7.68 7.49
N VAL A 207 -11.91 7.25 8.55
CA VAL A 207 -10.46 7.01 8.57
C VAL A 207 -10.10 5.53 8.74
N ASP A 208 -11.07 4.65 8.98
CA ASP A 208 -10.87 3.22 9.16
C ASP A 208 -10.41 2.54 7.86
N PRO A 209 -9.17 2.00 7.81
CA PRO A 209 -8.66 1.30 6.63
C PRO A 209 -9.52 0.11 6.21
N VAL A 210 -10.06 -0.66 7.15
CA VAL A 210 -10.85 -1.87 6.83
C VAL A 210 -12.13 -1.49 6.10
N TYR A 211 -12.75 -0.39 6.51
CA TYR A 211 -13.94 0.13 5.85
C TYR A 211 -13.62 0.62 4.42
N GLN A 212 -12.52 1.37 4.24
CA GLN A 212 -12.10 1.88 2.92
C GLN A 212 -11.65 0.78 1.94
N GLU A 213 -11.15 -0.35 2.46
CA GLU A 213 -10.77 -1.50 1.66
C GLU A 213 -11.97 -2.31 1.14
N SER A 214 -13.20 -1.97 1.56
CA SER A 214 -14.39 -2.65 1.08
C SER A 214 -14.76 -2.23 -0.35
N GLY A 215 -15.21 -3.19 -1.16
CA GLY A 215 -15.67 -2.95 -2.52
C GLY A 215 -14.58 -2.98 -3.60
N GLN A 216 -14.97 -2.60 -4.83
CA GLN A 216 -14.12 -2.74 -6.03
C GLN A 216 -12.89 -1.84 -6.05
N ALA A 217 -12.94 -0.69 -5.34
CA ALA A 217 -11.82 0.24 -5.22
C ALA A 217 -10.85 -0.13 -4.08
N GLY A 218 -11.19 -1.15 -3.28
CA GLY A 218 -10.42 -1.57 -2.11
C GLY A 218 -8.92 -1.71 -2.33
N PRO A 219 -8.44 -2.31 -3.45
CA PRO A 219 -7.00 -2.43 -3.69
C PRO A 219 -6.22 -1.11 -3.69
N ARG A 220 -6.84 0.02 -4.04
CA ARG A 220 -6.20 1.34 -4.08
C ARG A 220 -5.94 1.93 -2.69
N HIS A 221 -6.76 1.53 -1.72
CA HIS A 221 -6.65 1.96 -0.32
C HIS A 221 -5.65 1.10 0.49
N ARG A 222 -4.98 0.13 -0.16
CA ARG A 222 -3.99 -0.74 0.47
C ARG A 222 -2.56 -0.23 0.34
N HIS A 223 -2.34 0.89 -0.33
CA HIS A 223 -1.03 1.55 -0.38
C HIS A 223 -0.92 2.64 0.69
N ILE A 224 0.30 2.89 1.13
CA ILE A 224 0.66 3.98 2.05
C ILE A 224 1.65 4.87 1.33
N ASP A 225 1.41 6.18 1.40
CA ASP A 225 2.32 7.21 0.92
C ASP A 225 3.30 7.54 2.06
N GLY A 226 4.51 6.98 1.95
CA GLY A 226 5.57 7.21 2.93
C GLY A 226 6.06 8.66 2.96
N ASP A 227 6.09 9.34 1.82
CA ASP A 227 6.58 10.71 1.69
C ASP A 227 5.64 11.68 2.40
N LEU A 228 4.32 11.45 2.29
CA LEU A 228 3.32 12.21 3.01
C LEU A 228 3.49 12.10 4.53
N LEU A 229 3.74 10.88 5.04
CA LEU A 229 3.93 10.64 6.47
C LEU A 229 5.25 11.21 7.00
N VAL A 230 6.34 11.09 6.23
CA VAL A 230 7.64 11.67 6.57
C VAL A 230 7.53 13.19 6.62
N ARG A 231 7.00 13.83 5.57
CA ARG A 231 6.81 15.28 5.50
C ARG A 231 5.96 15.79 6.66
N TRP A 232 4.83 15.15 6.94
CA TRP A 232 3.96 15.54 8.06
C TRP A 232 4.70 15.51 9.40
N ARG A 233 5.55 14.50 9.63
CA ARG A 233 6.35 14.41 10.85
C ARG A 233 7.43 15.49 10.90
N ASP A 234 8.13 15.73 9.80
CA ASP A 234 9.21 16.71 9.71
C ASP A 234 8.69 18.15 9.90
N GLU A 235 7.42 18.41 9.53
CA GLU A 235 6.69 19.65 9.81
C GLU A 235 6.23 19.79 11.28
N GLY A 236 6.62 18.87 12.17
CA GLY A 236 6.29 18.89 13.59
C GLY A 236 5.00 18.13 13.95
N GLY A 237 4.52 17.26 13.07
CA GLY A 237 3.41 16.36 13.33
C GLY A 237 3.68 15.45 14.54
N ARG A 238 2.69 15.37 15.46
CA ARG A 238 2.72 14.49 16.64
C ARG A 238 1.52 13.55 16.62
N LEU A 239 1.74 12.26 16.81
CA LEU A 239 0.67 11.24 16.73
C LEU A 239 -0.41 11.48 17.79
N GLU A 240 0.01 11.81 19.01
CA GLU A 240 -0.92 12.12 20.10
C GLU A 240 -1.87 13.26 19.71
N ARG A 241 -1.34 14.34 19.13
CA ARG A 241 -2.14 15.49 18.65
C ARG A 241 -2.97 15.19 17.40
N LEU A 242 -2.61 14.17 16.64
CA LEU A 242 -3.35 13.74 15.47
C LEU A 242 -4.57 12.89 15.87
N VAL A 243 -4.37 11.99 16.83
CA VAL A 243 -5.38 10.99 17.25
C VAL A 243 -6.27 11.51 18.37
N VAL A 244 -5.73 12.28 19.33
CA VAL A 244 -6.44 12.81 20.50
C VAL A 244 -6.80 14.29 20.28
N ALA A 245 -7.03 14.72 19.03
CA ALA A 245 -7.15 16.13 18.66
C ALA A 245 -8.43 16.86 19.17
N GLY A 246 -8.74 16.74 20.46
CA GLY A 246 -9.82 17.42 21.16
C GLY A 246 -11.16 17.27 20.46
N GLU A 247 -11.80 18.40 20.17
CA GLU A 247 -13.12 18.43 19.55
C GLU A 247 -13.13 18.02 18.08
N ALA A 248 -11.98 17.97 17.40
CA ALA A 248 -11.90 17.72 15.96
C ALA A 248 -11.91 16.23 15.59
N VAL A 249 -11.68 15.33 16.54
CA VAL A 249 -11.58 13.88 16.30
C VAL A 249 -12.47 13.14 17.29
N ASP A 250 -13.22 12.17 16.79
CA ASP A 250 -14.10 11.34 17.60
C ASP A 250 -13.31 10.43 18.56
N ARG A 251 -13.84 10.16 19.75
CA ARG A 251 -13.18 9.31 20.76
C ARG A 251 -12.95 7.89 20.25
N ASP A 252 -13.82 7.42 19.36
CA ASP A 252 -13.72 6.09 18.74
C ASP A 252 -12.45 5.95 17.88
N VAL A 253 -11.88 7.05 17.37
CA VAL A 253 -10.61 7.02 16.63
C VAL A 253 -9.45 6.62 17.55
N VAL A 254 -9.46 7.05 18.81
CA VAL A 254 -8.44 6.66 19.80
C VAL A 254 -8.52 5.16 20.08
N ALA A 255 -9.72 4.62 20.24
CA ALA A 255 -9.94 3.19 20.44
C ALA A 255 -9.46 2.39 19.21
N LEU A 256 -9.83 2.83 18.00
CA LEU A 256 -9.40 2.23 16.75
C LEU A 256 -7.88 2.25 16.57
N PHE A 257 -7.22 3.36 16.93
CA PHE A 257 -5.76 3.46 16.88
C PHE A 257 -5.08 2.44 17.82
N ARG A 258 -5.56 2.32 19.05
CA ARG A 258 -5.03 1.33 20.02
C ARG A 258 -5.25 -0.10 19.56
N GLU A 259 -6.42 -0.38 18.98
CA GLU A 259 -6.72 -1.69 18.41
C GLU A 259 -5.74 -2.05 17.28
N TYR A 260 -5.45 -1.12 16.37
CA TYR A 260 -4.47 -1.39 15.32
C TYR A 260 -3.03 -1.49 15.86
N ALA A 261 -2.67 -0.67 16.85
CA ALA A 261 -1.37 -0.74 17.51
C ALA A 261 -1.13 -2.11 18.16
N SER A 262 -2.09 -2.63 18.92
CA SER A 262 -1.98 -3.94 19.58
C SER A 262 -1.92 -5.10 18.59
N ARG A 263 -2.48 -4.95 17.38
CA ARG A 263 -2.38 -5.95 16.31
C ARG A 263 -1.00 -5.97 15.63
N VAL A 264 -0.26 -4.87 15.66
CA VAL A 264 1.12 -4.80 15.13
C VAL A 264 2.07 -5.51 16.09
N ASP A 265 1.95 -5.20 17.37
CA ASP A 265 2.72 -5.80 18.45
C ASP A 265 1.83 -5.89 19.67
N LEU A 266 1.57 -7.12 20.12
CA LEU A 266 0.71 -7.40 21.28
C LEU A 266 1.21 -6.67 22.53
N GLY A 267 2.53 -6.46 22.66
CA GLY A 267 3.13 -5.74 23.77
C GLY A 267 2.78 -4.25 23.82
N TRP A 268 2.17 -3.70 22.77
CA TRP A 268 1.69 -2.31 22.76
C TRP A 268 0.26 -2.18 23.31
N GLY A 269 -0.50 -3.26 23.42
CA GLY A 269 -1.88 -3.21 23.94
C GLY A 269 -1.97 -2.98 25.44
N ASP A 270 -0.99 -3.45 26.21
CA ASP A 270 -1.03 -3.52 27.68
C ASP A 270 -0.40 -2.31 28.39
N VAL A 271 0.05 -1.30 27.62
CA VAL A 271 0.74 -0.12 28.17
C VAL A 271 -0.16 1.12 28.21
N SER A 272 0.31 2.15 28.92
CA SER A 272 -0.43 3.42 28.99
C SER A 272 -0.61 4.04 27.61
N ALA A 273 -1.62 4.90 27.46
CA ALA A 273 -1.92 5.57 26.19
C ALA A 273 -0.70 6.31 25.61
N GLU A 274 -0.01 7.05 26.47
CA GLU A 274 1.17 7.85 26.13
C GLU A 274 2.32 6.94 25.66
N ASP A 275 2.50 5.79 26.32
CA ASP A 275 3.50 4.79 25.92
C ASP A 275 3.18 4.18 24.55
N VAL A 276 1.90 3.95 24.23
CA VAL A 276 1.50 3.45 22.90
C VAL A 276 1.89 4.46 21.82
N PHE A 277 1.57 5.74 22.00
CA PHE A 277 1.92 6.78 21.03
C PHE A 277 3.44 6.87 20.84
N ALA A 278 4.21 6.88 21.92
CA ALA A 278 5.67 6.94 21.84
C ALA A 278 6.27 5.72 21.13
N ARG A 279 5.74 4.51 21.39
CA ARG A 279 6.17 3.28 20.72
C ARG A 279 5.85 3.29 19.23
N VAL A 280 4.65 3.72 18.86
CA VAL A 280 4.24 3.84 17.45
C VAL A 280 5.05 4.94 16.74
N GLU A 281 5.28 6.10 17.36
CA GLU A 281 6.14 7.17 16.79
C GLU A 281 7.57 6.65 16.53
N LYS A 282 8.14 5.91 17.49
CA LYS A 282 9.46 5.28 17.32
C LYS A 282 9.46 4.27 16.18
N TRP A 283 8.50 3.34 16.18
CA TRP A 283 8.37 2.34 15.13
C TRP A 283 8.17 2.94 13.75
N MET A 284 7.31 3.95 13.61
CA MET A 284 7.12 4.70 12.36
C MET A 284 8.41 5.36 11.89
N SER A 285 9.24 5.86 12.81
CA SER A 285 10.53 6.46 12.49
C SER A 285 11.53 5.45 11.95
N GLU A 286 11.48 4.23 12.46
CA GLU A 286 12.26 3.12 11.92
C GLU A 286 11.73 2.73 10.54
N VAL A 287 10.42 2.46 10.39
CA VAL A 287 9.80 1.98 9.14
C VAL A 287 9.96 2.97 7.99
N LEU A 288 9.78 4.26 8.28
CA LEU A 288 9.88 5.35 7.29
C LEU A 288 11.31 5.90 7.17
N MET A 289 12.31 5.20 7.69
CA MET A 289 13.69 5.66 7.63
C MET A 289 14.17 5.71 6.17
N PRO A 290 14.72 6.86 5.70
CA PRO A 290 15.31 6.97 4.37
C PRO A 290 16.37 5.91 4.12
N VAL A 291 16.30 5.30 2.95
CA VAL A 291 17.19 4.21 2.54
C VAL A 291 18.56 4.73 2.11
N LEU A 292 18.64 5.98 1.66
CA LEU A 292 19.85 6.68 1.19
C LEU A 292 20.19 7.84 2.13
#